data_AF-A0A1B8PEW1-F1
#
_entry.id   AF-A0A1B8PEW1-F1
#
_cell.length_a   1.000
_cell.length_b   1.000
_cell.length_c   1.000
_cell.angle_alpha   90.00
_cell.angle_beta   90.00
_cell.angle_gamma   90.00
#
_symmetry.space_group_name_H-M   'P 1'
#
loop_
_entity.id
_entity.type
_entity.pdbx_description
1 polymer ?
#
loop_
_entity_poly.entity_id
_entity_poly.type
_entity_poly.pdbx_seq_one_letter_code
_entity_poly.pdbx_strand_id
1 'polypeptide(L)'
;MLEAKSINKKLKSFCVLNMCATHPKDKERAESLELLQQAGLKSTVIDEPIFDRKILRTSFSEGGSCFEVKANKSADEIAVVLQKILGI
;
A
#
# COMPACT_ATOMS: atom_id res chain seq x y z
N MET A 1 0.84 -9.88 15.95
CA MET A 1 2.23 -9.59 15.50
C MET A 1 3.29 -9.79 16.57
N LEU A 2 3.00 -9.57 17.87
CA LEU A 2 3.95 -9.81 18.96
C LEU A 2 4.51 -11.25 18.94
N GLU A 3 3.65 -12.24 18.72
CA GLU A 3 4.03 -13.65 18.63
C GLU A 3 4.78 -14.00 17.33
N ALA A 4 4.41 -13.41 16.20
CA ALA A 4 5.07 -13.73 14.92
C ALA A 4 6.56 -13.30 14.90
N LYS A 5 6.87 -12.13 15.46
CA LYS A 5 8.26 -11.65 15.56
C LYS A 5 9.06 -12.30 16.69
N SER A 6 8.41 -12.83 17.73
CA SER A 6 9.11 -13.62 18.76
C SER A 6 9.57 -14.97 18.20
N ILE A 7 8.82 -15.54 17.25
CA ILE A 7 9.17 -16.77 16.52
C ILE A 7 10.21 -16.48 15.42
N ASN A 8 9.97 -15.49 14.56
CA ASN A 8 10.90 -15.11 13.49
C ASN A 8 11.37 -13.66 13.65
N LYS A 9 12.55 -13.49 14.27
CA LYS A 9 13.18 -12.18 14.47
C LYS A 9 13.54 -11.46 13.18
N LYS A 10 13.66 -12.18 12.05
CA LYS A 10 13.98 -11.61 10.73
C LYS A 10 12.72 -11.24 9.93
N LEU A 11 11.53 -11.50 10.46
CA LEU A 11 10.28 -11.19 9.77
C LEU A 11 10.15 -9.67 9.56
N LYS A 12 10.16 -9.25 8.29
CA LYS A 12 9.80 -7.89 7.90
C LYS A 12 8.28 -7.82 7.74
N SER A 13 7.67 -6.77 8.29
CA SER A 13 6.23 -6.55 8.21
C SER A 13 5.96 -5.09 7.85
N PHE A 14 5.02 -4.88 6.94
CA PHE A 14 4.69 -3.56 6.40
C PHE A 14 3.19 -3.31 6.55
N CYS A 15 2.81 -2.04 6.65
CA CYS A 15 1.42 -1.59 6.64
C CYS A 15 1.28 -0.59 5.49
N VAL A 16 0.30 -0.81 4.62
CA VAL A 16 0.04 -0.01 3.42
C VAL A 16 -1.41 0.44 3.47
N LEU A 17 -1.64 1.73 3.20
CA LEU A 17 -2.99 2.25 2.99
C LEU A 17 -3.42 1.94 1.55
N ASN A 18 -4.50 1.18 1.41
CA ASN A 18 -5.09 0.84 0.12
C ASN A 18 -6.52 1.39 0.01
N MET A 19 -7.09 1.30 -1.20
CA MET A 19 -8.44 1.77 -1.51
C MET A 19 -8.68 3.25 -1.16
N CYS A 20 -7.62 4.07 -1.16
CA CYS A 20 -7.75 5.48 -0.83
C CYS A 20 -8.57 6.22 -1.90
N ALA A 21 -9.40 7.17 -1.48
CA ALA A 21 -10.17 7.99 -2.40
C ALA A 21 -9.24 8.87 -3.25
N THR A 22 -9.51 8.98 -4.55
CA THR A 22 -8.73 9.86 -5.46
C THR A 22 -9.09 11.33 -5.33
N HIS A 23 -10.12 11.65 -4.54
CA HIS A 23 -10.63 13.01 -4.42
C HIS A 23 -9.65 13.86 -3.59
N PRO A 24 -9.19 15.03 -4.10
CA PRO A 24 -8.09 15.78 -3.46
C PRO A 24 -8.45 16.40 -2.10
N LYS A 25 -9.75 16.52 -1.79
CA LYS A 25 -10.22 17.02 -0.47
C LYS A 25 -10.45 15.91 0.55
N ASP A 26 -10.24 14.65 0.16
CA ASP A 26 -10.35 13.54 1.09
C ASP A 26 -9.26 13.65 2.16
N LYS A 27 -9.68 13.59 3.43
CA LYS A 27 -8.78 13.64 4.59
C LYS A 27 -8.56 12.28 5.22
N GLU A 28 -9.41 11.29 4.90
CA GLU A 28 -9.39 9.96 5.52
C GLU A 28 -8.01 9.32 5.40
N ARG A 29 -7.37 9.44 4.23
CA ARG A 29 -6.00 8.97 4.02
C ARG A 29 -5.00 9.61 4.98
N ALA A 30 -5.00 10.94 5.08
CA ALA A 30 -4.03 11.68 5.86
C ALA A 30 -4.21 11.41 7.36
N GLU A 31 -5.46 11.43 7.83
CA GLU A 31 -5.83 11.14 9.21
C GLU A 31 -5.48 9.68 9.58
N SER A 32 -5.74 8.73 8.68
CA SER A 32 -5.38 7.32 8.89
C SER A 32 -3.87 7.09 8.97
N LEU A 33 -3.10 7.76 8.09
CA LEU A 33 -1.64 7.66 8.10
C LEU A 33 -1.06 8.19 9.42
N GLU A 34 -1.55 9.35 9.87
CA GLU A 34 -1.14 9.96 11.13
C GLU A 34 -1.41 9.01 12.32
N LEU A 35 -2.61 8.43 12.39
CA LEU A 35 -2.96 7.47 13.44
C LEU A 35 -2.07 6.22 13.42
N LEU A 36 -1.76 5.67 12.24
CA LEU A 36 -0.91 4.49 12.11
C LEU A 36 0.54 4.77 12.52
N GLN A 37 1.06 5.96 12.20
CA GLN A 37 2.40 6.39 12.61
C GLN A 37 2.47 6.60 14.13
N GLN A 38 1.41 7.13 14.74
CA GLN A 38 1.32 7.33 16.19
C GLN A 38 1.08 6.02 16.97
N ALA A 39 0.49 5.00 16.34
CA ALA A 39 0.15 3.73 16.98
C ALA A 39 1.35 2.86 17.38
N GLY A 40 2.59 3.26 17.07
CA GLY A 40 3.80 2.52 17.48
C GLY A 40 3.84 1.10 16.94
N LEU A 41 3.33 0.89 15.73
CA LEU A 41 3.25 -0.43 15.10
C LEU A 41 4.65 -1.05 14.96
N LYS A 42 4.74 -2.36 15.20
CA LYS A 42 5.98 -3.12 14.92
C LYS A 42 6.24 -3.29 13.42
N SER A 43 5.27 -2.96 12.58
CA SER A 43 5.40 -2.93 11.12
C SER A 43 5.86 -1.56 10.65
N THR A 44 6.63 -1.55 9.58
CA THR A 44 6.96 -0.33 8.86
C THR A 44 5.70 0.18 8.15
N VAL A 45 5.24 1.38 8.50
CA VAL A 45 4.15 2.05 7.78
C VAL A 45 4.73 2.63 6.49
N ILE A 46 4.05 2.39 5.36
CA ILE A 46 4.40 2.94 4.04
C ILE A 46 3.48 4.13 3.78
N ASP A 47 4.09 5.30 3.55
CA ASP A 47 3.38 6.57 3.40
C ASP A 47 2.65 6.69 2.05
N GLU A 48 3.13 5.99 1.01
CA GLU A 48 2.52 5.99 -0.31
C GLU A 48 1.24 5.12 -0.33
N PRO A 49 0.09 5.73 -0.67
CA PRO A 49 -1.16 5.01 -0.75
C PRO A 49 -1.31 4.27 -2.08
N ILE A 50 -2.20 3.27 -2.09
CA ILE A 50 -2.79 2.73 -3.32
C ILE A 50 -4.20 3.29 -3.44
N PHE A 51 -4.43 4.14 -4.43
CA PHE A 51 -5.75 4.74 -4.64
C PHE A 51 -6.72 3.79 -5.33
N ASP A 52 -8.01 3.87 -4.98
CA ASP A 52 -9.05 3.12 -5.68
C ASP A 52 -9.23 3.66 -7.10
N ARG A 53 -8.91 2.81 -8.08
CA ARG A 53 -9.10 3.11 -9.50
C ARG A 53 -9.70 1.92 -10.22
N LYS A 54 -10.58 2.22 -11.18
CA LYS A 54 -11.27 1.22 -12.00
C LYS A 54 -10.30 0.19 -12.61
N ILE A 55 -9.10 0.63 -13.02
CA ILE A 55 -8.10 -0.25 -13.63
C ILE A 55 -7.68 -1.42 -12.73
N LEU A 56 -7.66 -1.25 -11.40
CA LEU A 56 -7.36 -2.33 -10.46
C LEU A 56 -8.44 -3.42 -10.49
N ARG A 57 -9.71 -3.02 -10.68
CA ARG A 57 -10.84 -3.95 -10.79
C ARG A 57 -10.93 -4.59 -12.17
N THR A 58 -10.72 -3.81 -13.23
CA THR A 58 -10.76 -4.29 -14.61
C THR A 58 -9.66 -5.31 -14.89
N SER A 59 -8.40 -5.00 -14.55
CA SER A 59 -7.30 -5.96 -14.69
C SER A 59 -7.52 -7.24 -13.91
N PHE A 60 -8.02 -7.14 -12.67
CA PHE A 60 -8.41 -8.29 -11.88
C PHE A 60 -9.48 -9.16 -12.57
N SER A 61 -10.54 -8.55 -13.11
CA SER A 61 -11.60 -9.29 -13.81
C SER A 61 -11.13 -9.95 -15.11
N GLU A 62 -10.07 -9.42 -15.71
CA GLU A 62 -9.47 -9.93 -16.95
C GLU A 62 -8.37 -10.98 -16.69
N GLY A 63 -8.09 -11.30 -15.41
CA GLY A 63 -7.03 -12.24 -15.03
C GLY A 63 -5.61 -11.69 -15.18
N GLY A 64 -5.47 -10.37 -15.33
CA GLY A 64 -4.21 -9.67 -15.51
C GLY A 64 -3.84 -8.80 -14.31
N SER A 65 -2.85 -7.95 -14.54
CA SER A 65 -2.39 -6.95 -13.58
C SER A 65 -2.49 -5.54 -14.15
N CYS A 66 -2.51 -4.55 -13.27
CA CYS A 66 -2.55 -3.16 -13.69
C CYS A 66 -1.26 -2.71 -14.43
N PHE A 67 -0.19 -3.52 -14.42
CA PHE A 67 1.07 -3.26 -15.10
C PHE A 67 1.02 -3.48 -16.62
N GLU A 68 0.00 -4.18 -17.13
CA GLU A 68 -0.12 -4.47 -18.56
C GLU A 68 -0.63 -3.27 -19.38
N VAL A 69 -1.19 -2.25 -18.71
CA VAL A 69 -1.69 -1.04 -19.36
C VAL A 69 -0.67 0.08 -19.30
N LYS A 70 -0.32 0.64 -20.46
CA LYS A 70 0.61 1.78 -20.56
C LYS A 70 0.07 3.02 -19.83
N ALA A 71 0.99 3.78 -19.21
CA ALA A 71 0.70 5.05 -18.52
C ALA A 71 -0.39 4.93 -17.44
N ASN A 72 -0.23 3.96 -16.54
CA ASN A 72 -1.18 3.69 -15.46
C ASN A 72 -0.63 4.14 -14.09
N LYS A 73 -1.25 5.18 -13.52
CA LYS A 73 -0.89 5.69 -12.18
C LYS A 73 -0.93 4.63 -11.07
N SER A 74 -1.85 3.67 -11.16
CA SER A 74 -1.92 2.58 -10.18
C SER A 74 -0.73 1.63 -10.29
N ALA A 75 -0.16 1.43 -11.49
CA ALA A 75 1.07 0.66 -11.66
C ALA A 75 2.26 1.40 -11.05
N ASP A 76 2.36 2.71 -11.26
CA ASP A 76 3.41 3.55 -10.69
C ASP A 76 3.35 3.53 -9.14
N GLU A 77 2.16 3.70 -8.56
CA GLU A 77 1.95 3.65 -7.10
C GLU A 77 2.34 2.30 -6.51
N ILE A 78 1.88 1.20 -7.11
CA ILE A 78 2.22 -0.15 -6.64
C ILE A 78 3.72 -0.41 -6.81
N ALA A 79 4.36 0.08 -7.87
CA ALA A 79 5.80 -0.05 -8.06
C ALA A 79 6.58 0.62 -6.92
N VAL A 80 6.20 1.82 -6.49
CA VAL A 80 6.83 2.52 -5.36
C VAL A 80 6.67 1.73 -4.05
N VAL A 81 5.48 1.18 -3.79
CA VAL A 81 5.25 0.33 -2.62
C VAL A 81 6.13 -0.93 -2.66
N LEU A 82 6.21 -1.59 -3.82
CA LEU A 82 7.05 -2.78 -4.00
C LEU A 82 8.54 -2.47 -3.81
N GLN A 83 9.03 -1.34 -4.33
CA GLN A 83 10.41 -0.88 -4.12
C GLN A 83 10.73 -0.73 -2.63
N LYS A 84 9.82 -0.12 -1.85
CA LYS A 84 10.00 -0.01 -0.39
C LYS A 84 10.01 -1.35 0.35
N ILE A 85 9.15 -2.28 -0.06
CA ILE A 85 9.10 -3.62 0.54
C ILE A 85 10.37 -4.42 0.23
N LEU A 86 10.83 -4.35 -1.02
CA LEU A 86 11.99 -5.11 -1.50
C LEU A 86 13.32 -4.45 -1.13
N GLY A 87 13.32 -3.14 -0.82
CA GLY A 87 14.50 -2.37 -0.46
C GLY A 87 15.41 -2.04 -1.65
N ILE A 88 14.81 -1.75 -2.81
CA ILE A 88 15.47 -1.40 -4.07
C ILE A 88 15.13 0.02 -4.51
#